data_AF-A0A2M7G9H8-F1
#
_entry.id   AF-A0A2M7G9H8-F1
#
_cell.length_a   1.000
_cell.length_b   1.000
_cell.length_c   1.000
_cell.angle_alpha   90.00
_cell.angle_beta   90.00
_cell.angle_gamma   90.00
#
_symmetry.space_group_name_H-M   'P 1'
#
loop_
_entity.id
_entity.type
_entity.pdbx_description
1 polymer ?
#
loop_
_entity_poly.entity_id
_entity_poly.type
_entity_poly.pdbx_seq_one_letter_code
_entity_poly.pdbx_strand_id
1 'polypeptide(L)'
;MEDRQIYMQKYREEYKDRKRRVTITMTPEEHQLFSLESEKLGLSIPETIKHMALRYKTAVPLIPAANQKIADELKFLIRNLGNNINQIAHNMHLNRHLYGPEANAHANRVLQGLQDKLHNLEEEMSSVFLLHGR
;
A
#
# COMPACT_ATOMS: atom_id res chain seq x y z
N MET A 1 -45.65 32.01 4.07
CA MET A 1 -44.39 31.81 4.83
C MET A 1 -44.33 30.41 5.45
N GLU A 2 -45.46 29.81 5.85
CA GLU A 2 -45.57 28.42 6.34
C GLU A 2 -45.08 27.35 5.35
N ASP A 3 -45.41 27.46 4.06
CA ASP A 3 -45.04 26.44 3.06
C ASP A 3 -43.52 26.23 2.93
N ARG A 4 -42.73 27.30 3.12
CA ARG A 4 -41.27 27.23 3.06
C ARG A 4 -40.68 26.50 4.26
N GLN A 5 -41.29 26.63 5.44
CA GLN A 5 -40.82 25.95 6.65
C GLN A 5 -41.13 24.46 6.59
N ILE A 6 -42.34 24.09 6.15
CA ILE A 6 -42.74 22.69 5.96
C ILE A 6 -41.86 22.01 4.91
N TYR A 7 -41.58 22.70 3.79
CA TYR A 7 -40.68 22.20 2.75
C TYR A 7 -39.25 21.97 3.28
N MET A 8 -38.69 22.93 4.02
CA MET A 8 -37.35 22.82 4.59
C MET A 8 -37.25 21.71 5.64
N GLN A 9 -38.31 21.50 6.42
CA GLN A 9 -38.37 20.42 7.40
C GLN A 9 -38.38 19.05 6.70
N LYS A 10 -39.27 18.86 5.73
CA LYS A 10 -39.37 17.61 4.96
C LYS A 10 -38.07 17.32 4.20
N TYR A 11 -37.44 18.34 3.60
CA TYR A 11 -36.14 18.21 2.95
C TYR A 11 -35.05 17.73 3.92
N ARG A 12 -35.00 18.28 5.14
CA ARG A 12 -34.03 17.87 6.16
C ARG A 12 -34.26 16.45 6.65
N GLU A 13 -35.51 16.04 6.82
CA GLU A 13 -35.88 14.67 7.22
C GLU A 13 -35.46 13.67 6.15
N GLU A 14 -35.81 13.92 4.88
CA GLU A 14 -35.40 13.09 3.75
C GLU A 14 -33.87 13.03 3.55
N TYR A 15 -33.15 14.08 3.93
CA TYR A 15 -31.68 14.13 3.83
C TYR A 15 -30.99 13.31 4.93
N LYS A 16 -31.58 13.21 6.14
CA LYS A 16 -31.05 12.41 7.24
C LYS A 16 -31.05 10.91 6.92
N ASP A 17 -32.06 10.44 6.20
CA ASP A 17 -32.17 9.02 5.83
C ASP A 17 -31.20 8.64 4.72
N ARG A 18 -30.87 9.58 3.82
CA ARG A 18 -30.01 9.33 2.65
C ARG A 18 -28.54 9.64 2.89
N LYS A 19 -28.20 10.55 3.80
CA LYS A 19 -26.80 10.97 4.04
C LYS A 19 -26.50 11.01 5.53
N ARG A 20 -25.37 10.42 5.91
CA ARG A 20 -24.83 10.54 7.27
C ARG A 20 -23.90 11.75 7.34
N ARG A 21 -24.07 12.57 8.37
CA ARG A 21 -23.18 13.69 8.67
C ARG A 21 -22.09 13.21 9.60
N VAL A 22 -20.84 13.48 9.26
CA VAL A 22 -19.66 13.26 10.11
C VAL A 22 -19.09 14.63 10.45
N THR A 23 -18.74 14.83 11.72
CA THR A 23 -18.06 16.04 12.19
C THR A 23 -16.64 15.65 12.56
N ILE A 24 -15.67 16.41 12.07
CA ILE A 24 -14.24 16.21 12.33
C ILE A 24 -13.72 17.50 12.96
N THR A 25 -13.00 17.38 14.06
CA THR A 25 -12.29 18.50 14.70
C THR A 25 -10.84 18.42 14.32
N MET A 26 -10.24 19.56 13.98
CA MET A 26 -8.88 19.67 13.48
C MET A 26 -8.13 20.75 14.25
N THR A 27 -6.83 20.57 14.36
CA THR A 27 -5.90 21.64 14.70
C THR A 27 -5.86 22.70 13.59
N PRO A 28 -5.41 23.94 13.89
CA PRO A 28 -5.25 24.98 12.87
C PRO A 28 -4.34 24.54 11.70
N GLU A 29 -3.28 23.80 12.00
CA GLU A 29 -2.30 23.31 11.03
C GLU A 29 -2.92 22.27 10.08
N GLU A 30 -3.66 21.30 10.63
CA GLU A 30 -4.40 20.30 9.85
C GLU A 30 -5.42 20.99 8.94
N HIS A 31 -6.18 21.95 9.46
CA HIS A 31 -7.15 22.70 8.67
C HIS A 31 -6.47 23.45 7.51
N GLN A 32 -5.32 24.08 7.77
CA GLN A 32 -4.57 24.81 6.75
C GLN A 32 -4.08 23.88 5.63
N LEU A 33 -3.61 22.67 5.95
CA LEU A 33 -3.21 21.68 4.96
C LEU A 33 -4.36 21.33 4.01
N PHE A 34 -5.55 21.06 4.55
CA PHE A 34 -6.71 20.74 3.71
C PHE A 34 -7.24 21.97 2.95
N SER A 35 -7.10 23.17 3.50
CA SER A 35 -7.46 24.42 2.81
C SER A 35 -6.63 24.60 1.53
N LEU A 36 -5.30 24.51 1.65
CA LEU A 36 -4.39 24.64 0.51
C LEU A 36 -4.67 23.60 -0.57
N GLU A 37 -4.94 22.36 -0.18
CA GLU A 37 -5.22 21.29 -1.13
C GLU A 37 -6.59 21.46 -1.80
N SER A 38 -7.59 21.95 -1.05
CA SER A 38 -8.92 22.25 -1.58
C SER A 38 -8.90 23.38 -2.61
N GLU A 39 -8.07 24.41 -2.39
CA GLU A 39 -7.87 25.52 -3.33
C GLU A 39 -7.25 25.05 -4.65
N LYS A 40 -6.21 24.20 -4.59
CA LYS A 40 -5.59 23.63 -5.79
C LYS A 40 -6.56 22.80 -6.62
N LEU A 41 -7.45 22.07 -5.96
CA LEU A 41 -8.43 21.19 -6.60
C LEU A 41 -9.70 21.92 -7.02
N GLY A 42 -9.89 23.17 -6.59
CA GLY A 42 -11.14 23.93 -6.81
C GLY A 42 -12.35 23.31 -6.12
N LEU A 43 -12.14 22.60 -5.00
CA LEU A 43 -13.17 21.89 -4.24
C LEU A 43 -13.38 22.52 -2.87
N SER A 44 -14.49 22.21 -2.21
CA SER A 44 -14.65 22.54 -0.79
C SER A 44 -13.79 21.64 0.09
N ILE A 45 -13.37 22.12 1.27
CA ILE A 45 -12.59 21.31 2.24
C ILE A 45 -13.27 19.96 2.55
N PRO A 46 -14.58 19.90 2.89
CA PRO A 46 -15.24 18.61 3.18
C PRO A 46 -15.26 17.65 1.99
N GLU A 47 -15.42 18.19 0.77
CA GLU A 47 -15.42 17.40 -0.45
C GLU A 47 -14.03 16.86 -0.78
N THR A 48 -13.00 17.69 -0.58
CA THR A 48 -11.59 17.31 -0.68
C THR A 48 -11.27 16.17 0.29
N ILE A 49 -11.62 16.33 1.56
CA ILE A 49 -11.43 15.29 2.59
C ILE A 49 -12.16 14.00 2.20
N LYS A 50 -13.40 14.09 1.74
CA LYS A 50 -14.18 12.92 1.30
C LYS A 50 -13.52 12.21 0.11
N HIS A 51 -13.05 12.96 -0.89
CA HIS A 51 -12.37 12.41 -2.05
C HIS A 51 -11.05 11.74 -1.67
N MET A 52 -10.26 12.38 -0.82
CA MET A 52 -9.01 11.83 -0.30
C MET A 52 -9.27 10.56 0.51
N ALA A 53 -10.24 10.56 1.41
CA ALA A 53 -10.58 9.40 2.24
C ALA A 53 -11.08 8.21 1.40
N LEU A 54 -11.92 8.46 0.39
CA LEU A 54 -12.40 7.41 -0.51
C LEU A 54 -11.27 6.86 -1.38
N ARG A 55 -10.42 7.73 -1.94
CA ARG A 55 -9.24 7.33 -2.73
C ARG A 55 -8.26 6.51 -1.89
N TYR A 56 -7.95 6.97 -0.68
CA TYR A 56 -7.09 6.24 0.25
C TYR A 56 -7.66 4.87 0.57
N LYS A 57 -8.96 4.78 0.91
CA LYS A 57 -9.63 3.48 1.15
C LYS A 57 -9.55 2.53 -0.05
N THR A 58 -9.61 3.04 -1.28
CA THR A 58 -9.55 2.21 -2.50
C THR A 58 -8.12 1.87 -2.92
N ALA A 59 -7.15 2.74 -2.64
CA ALA A 59 -5.76 2.60 -3.07
C ALA A 59 -4.89 1.87 -2.02
N VAL A 60 -5.29 1.92 -0.75
CA VAL A 60 -4.52 1.43 0.39
C VAL A 60 -5.36 0.40 1.14
N PRO A 61 -5.19 -0.91 0.89
CA PRO A 61 -5.69 -1.93 1.81
C PRO A 61 -5.07 -1.70 3.18
N LEU A 62 -5.80 -1.05 4.11
CA LEU A 62 -5.40 -0.87 5.51
C LEU A 62 -4.89 -2.20 6.06
N ILE A 63 -3.57 -2.37 6.12
CA ILE A 63 -2.94 -3.51 6.76
C ILE A 63 -3.11 -3.25 8.25
N PRO A 64 -3.96 -3.99 8.98
CA PRO A 64 -4.09 -3.78 10.42
C PRO A 64 -2.70 -3.95 11.04
N ALA A 65 -2.37 -3.19 12.09
CA ALA A 65 -1.03 -3.23 12.70
C ALA A 65 -0.56 -4.67 13.08
N ALA A 66 -1.50 -5.59 13.32
CA ALA A 66 -1.23 -7.02 13.52
C ALA A 66 -0.52 -7.70 12.33
N ASN A 67 -0.75 -7.24 11.11
CA ASN A 67 -0.20 -7.80 9.88
C ASN A 67 1.15 -7.16 9.49
N GLN A 68 1.55 -6.05 10.12
CA GLN A 68 2.87 -5.43 9.91
C GLN A 68 3.99 -6.37 10.37
N LYS A 69 3.78 -7.06 11.51
CA LYS A 69 4.74 -8.05 12.02
C LYS A 69 4.92 -9.23 11.05
N ILE A 70 3.82 -9.70 10.45
CA ILE A 70 3.83 -10.78 9.46
C ILE A 70 4.60 -10.34 8.20
N ALA A 71 4.39 -9.09 7.78
CA ALA A 71 5.12 -8.50 6.65
C ALA A 71 6.63 -8.41 6.90
N ASP A 72 7.04 -7.94 8.07
CA ASP A 72 8.45 -7.84 8.44
C ASP A 72 9.10 -9.23 8.53
N GLU A 73 8.39 -10.21 9.07
CA GLU A 73 8.82 -11.61 9.12
C GLU A 73 8.98 -12.20 7.71
N LEU A 74 8.02 -11.95 6.82
CA LEU A 74 8.08 -12.40 5.43
C LEU A 74 9.27 -11.78 4.68
N LYS A 75 9.53 -10.49 4.88
CA LYS A 75 10.70 -9.79 4.34
C LYS A 75 12.01 -10.40 4.83
N PHE A 76 12.09 -10.74 6.11
CA PHE A 76 13.25 -11.42 6.67
C PHE A 76 13.48 -12.80 6.05
N LEU A 77 12.42 -13.60 5.90
CA LEU A 77 12.48 -14.93 5.28
C LEU A 77 12.96 -14.87 3.83
N ILE A 78 12.44 -13.92 3.04
CA ILE A 78 12.83 -13.74 1.63
C ILE A 78 14.31 -13.36 1.51
N ARG A 79 14.79 -12.45 2.37
CA ARG A 79 16.21 -12.08 2.40
C ARG A 79 17.11 -13.28 2.72
N ASN A 80 16.68 -14.14 3.66
CA ASN A 80 17.42 -15.35 4.00
C ASN A 80 17.46 -16.36 2.84
N LEU A 81 16.36 -16.50 2.09
CA LEU A 81 16.35 -17.32 0.88
C LEU A 81 17.35 -16.80 -0.17
N GLY A 82 17.39 -15.48 -0.38
CA GLY A 82 18.37 -14.86 -1.28
C GLY A 82 19.82 -15.13 -0.84
N ASN A 83 20.11 -14.97 0.45
CA ASN A 83 21.43 -15.28 1.01
C ASN A 83 21.83 -16.74 0.79
N ASN A 84 20.91 -17.68 1.04
CA ASN A 84 21.17 -19.11 0.84
C ASN A 84 21.44 -19.44 -0.64
N ILE A 85 20.68 -18.85 -1.56
CA ILE A 85 20.90 -19.01 -2.99
C ILE A 85 22.28 -18.47 -3.40
N ASN A 86 22.70 -17.32 -2.88
CA ASN A 86 24.03 -16.78 -3.12
C ASN A 86 25.14 -17.70 -2.61
N GLN A 87 24.96 -18.30 -1.43
CA GLN A 87 25.93 -19.26 -0.89
C GLN A 87 26.02 -20.52 -1.75
N ILE A 88 24.88 -21.04 -2.22
CA ILE A 88 24.84 -22.19 -3.14
C ILE A 88 25.58 -21.83 -4.43
N ALA A 89 25.29 -20.68 -5.04
CA ALA A 89 25.96 -20.21 -6.25
C ALA A 89 27.48 -20.10 -6.06
N HIS A 90 27.91 -19.53 -4.94
CA HIS A 90 29.33 -19.40 -4.61
C HIS A 90 30.00 -20.77 -4.44
N ASN A 91 29.37 -21.69 -3.69
CA ASN A 91 29.87 -23.05 -3.49
C ASN A 91 29.94 -23.84 -4.79
N MET A 92 28.95 -23.69 -5.68
CA MET A 92 28.95 -24.29 -7.00
C MET A 92 30.08 -23.76 -7.88
N HIS A 93 30.39 -22.48 -7.77
CA HIS A 93 31.51 -21.89 -8.51
C HIS A 93 32.87 -22.40 -8.01
N LEU A 94 33.06 -22.49 -6.69
CA LEU A 94 34.29 -23.05 -6.10
C LEU A 94 34.49 -24.52 -6.48
N ASN A 95 33.40 -25.29 -6.49
CA ASN A 95 33.39 -26.71 -6.80
C ASN A 95 33.09 -27.02 -8.26
N ARG A 96 33.22 -26.03 -9.16
CA ARG A 96 32.87 -26.17 -10.58
C ARG A 96 33.57 -27.34 -11.26
N HIS A 97 34.78 -27.67 -10.83
CA HIS A 97 35.58 -28.78 -11.33
C HIS A 97 35.02 -30.17 -10.97
N LEU A 98 34.16 -30.28 -9.97
CA LEU A 98 33.52 -31.54 -9.57
C LEU A 98 32.34 -31.93 -10.47
N TYR A 99 31.83 -30.98 -11.27
CA TYR A 99 30.67 -31.19 -12.13
C TYR A 99 31.02 -30.90 -13.60
N GLY A 100 30.40 -31.64 -14.52
CA GLY A 100 30.58 -31.41 -15.95
C GLY A 100 30.11 -30.00 -16.39
N PRO A 101 30.64 -29.47 -17.51
CA PRO A 101 30.31 -28.13 -17.98
C PRO A 101 28.82 -27.90 -18.22
N GLU A 102 28.09 -28.91 -18.71
CA GLU A 102 26.64 -28.84 -18.94
C GLU A 102 25.85 -28.74 -17.63
N ALA A 103 26.22 -29.53 -16.61
CA ALA A 103 25.59 -29.51 -15.29
C ALA A 103 25.79 -28.16 -14.61
N ASN A 104 27.00 -27.60 -14.68
CA ASN A 104 27.31 -26.26 -14.17
C ASN A 104 26.49 -25.17 -14.89
N ALA A 105 26.39 -25.24 -16.22
CA ALA A 105 25.61 -24.27 -17.01
C ALA A 105 24.11 -24.36 -16.74
N HIS A 106 23.58 -25.56 -16.48
CA HIS A 106 22.19 -25.73 -16.07
C HIS A 106 21.94 -25.15 -14.68
N ALA A 107 22.80 -25.47 -13.70
CA ALA A 107 22.64 -24.98 -12.34
C ALA A 107 22.74 -23.46 -12.22
N ASN A 108 23.67 -22.82 -12.94
CA ASN A 108 23.76 -21.36 -12.98
C ASN A 108 22.49 -20.72 -13.54
N ARG A 109 21.86 -21.32 -14.58
CA ARG A 109 20.57 -20.82 -15.10
C ARG A 109 19.45 -20.93 -14.07
N VAL A 110 19.38 -22.05 -13.34
CA VAL A 110 18.37 -22.25 -12.28
C VAL A 110 18.57 -21.24 -11.15
N LEU A 111 19.80 -21.05 -10.69
CA LEU A 111 20.13 -20.11 -9.62
C LEU A 111 19.81 -18.66 -10.00
N GLN A 112 20.16 -18.25 -11.22
CA GLN A 112 19.79 -16.92 -11.74
C GLN A 112 18.28 -16.76 -11.78
N GLY A 113 17.54 -17.74 -12.32
CA GLY A 113 16.08 -17.68 -12.37
C GLY A 113 15.41 -17.64 -10.99
N LEU A 114 16.04 -18.21 -9.95
CA LEU A 114 15.56 -18.09 -8.57
C LEU A 114 15.87 -16.72 -7.97
N GLN A 115 17.05 -16.15 -8.25
CA GLN A 115 17.39 -14.78 -7.83
C GLN A 115 16.43 -13.76 -8.45
N ASP A 116 16.16 -13.86 -9.76
CA ASP A 116 15.26 -12.95 -10.46
C ASP A 116 13.83 -13.02 -9.87
N LYS A 117 13.33 -14.23 -9.58
CA LYS A 117 12.02 -14.41 -8.94
C LYS A 117 11.96 -13.85 -7.52
N LEU A 118 13.03 -14.01 -6.73
CA LEU A 118 13.11 -13.42 -5.40
C LEU A 118 13.15 -11.89 -5.46
N HIS A 119 13.88 -11.32 -6.41
CA HIS A 119 13.93 -9.89 -6.62
C HIS A 119 12.54 -9.32 -6.96
N ASN A 120 11.83 -9.94 -7.90
CA ASN A 120 10.46 -9.53 -8.24
C ASN A 120 9.53 -9.61 -7.02
N LEU A 121 9.66 -10.65 -6.19
CA LEU A 121 8.87 -10.80 -4.97
C LEU A 121 9.20 -9.69 -3.95
N GLU A 122 10.47 -9.33 -3.79
CA GLU A 122 10.90 -8.21 -2.93
C GLU A 122 10.36 -6.87 -3.42
N GLU A 123 10.35 -6.63 -4.73
CA GLU A 123 9.79 -5.43 -5.34
C GLU A 123 8.26 -5.37 -5.17
N GLU A 124 7.55 -6.47 -5.46
CA GLU A 124 6.11 -6.58 -5.28
C GLU A 124 5.72 -6.30 -3.83
N MET A 125 6.39 -6.95 -2.87
CA MET A 125 6.16 -6.65 -1.45
C MET A 125 6.46 -5.21 -1.11
N SER A 126 7.60 -4.66 -1.55
CA SER A 126 7.97 -3.27 -1.24
C SER A 126 6.95 -2.29 -1.81
N SER A 127 6.40 -2.56 -2.99
CA SER A 127 5.34 -1.75 -3.60
C SER A 127 4.03 -1.81 -2.79
N VAL A 128 3.67 -3.00 -2.29
CA VAL A 128 2.50 -3.22 -1.44
C VAL A 128 2.68 -2.59 -0.06
N PHE A 129 3.91 -2.41 0.45
CA PHE A 129 4.15 -1.77 1.75
C PHE A 129 4.42 -0.26 1.66
N LEU A 130 5.01 0.24 0.58
CA LEU A 130 5.28 1.68 0.38
C LEU A 130 4.01 2.48 0.04
N LEU A 131 2.98 1.83 -0.53
CA LEU A 131 1.67 2.44 -0.71
C LEU A 131 0.91 2.67 0.62
N HIS A 132 1.43 2.16 1.74
CA HIS A 132 0.71 2.01 3.01
C HIS A 132 1.41 2.63 4.22
N GLY A 133 2.63 3.14 4.03
CA GLY A 133 3.46 3.68 5.09
C GLY A 133 3.99 5.06 4.76
N ARG A 134 3.11 6.07 4.69
CA ARG A 134 3.37 7.48 5.05
C ARG A 134 2.09 8.14 5.52
#